data_AF-A0A382Y3C1-F1
#
_entry.id   AF-A0A382Y3C1-F1
#
_cell.length_a   1.000
_cell.length_b   1.000
_cell.length_c   1.000
_cell.angle_alpha   90.00
_cell.angle_beta   90.00
_cell.angle_gamma   90.00
#
_symmetry.space_group_name_H-M   'P 1'
#
loop_
_entity.id
_entity.type
_entity.pdbx_description
1 polymer ?
#
loop_
_entity_poly.entity_id
_entity_poly.type
_entity_poly.pdbx_seq_one_letter_code
_entity_poly.pdbx_strand_id
1 'polypeptide(L)'
;MNIIFFANSANMLLELDRLFINNINIIWVVHTDSLYKELIRHGVDRERIKLIHLRFPFINGPLFIKKIMNRIFHYLFGEERALEYYFQDIVRKLNKKYSPIFYLTDTGKRLSKICTISPKATILHSVPYKHNHLHSCHLNYDIIFLPGNYHKKRLRQYYPEFNFSKNQLEIIGNLKLSPFINKKTLDNDSRHQLLESYGLNPNWPLVLYAPTYNAFEEDNFFPDEFKGQYEKLEEYAEFLEKNKFNLIIKFHHKM
;
A
#
# COMPACT_ATOMS: atom_id res chain seq x y z
N MET A 1 -16.37 -1.45 20.13
CA MET A 1 -15.95 -2.59 19.27
C MET A 1 -14.54 -2.32 18.75
N ASN A 2 -13.65 -3.32 18.63
CA ASN A 2 -12.24 -3.11 18.29
C ASN A 2 -11.86 -3.78 16.95
N ILE A 3 -11.16 -3.06 16.07
CA ILE A 3 -10.61 -3.57 14.80
C ILE A 3 -9.13 -3.21 14.68
N ILE A 4 -8.31 -4.12 14.14
CA ILE A 4 -6.88 -3.89 13.89
C ILE A 4 -6.63 -3.58 12.41
N PHE A 5 -5.99 -2.45 12.12
CA PHE A 5 -5.51 -2.08 10.78
C PHE A 5 -4.01 -2.34 10.67
N PHE A 6 -3.61 -3.46 10.07
CA PHE A 6 -2.20 -3.72 9.73
C PHE A 6 -1.86 -2.94 8.45
N ALA A 7 -0.99 -1.93 8.54
CA ALA A 7 -0.82 -0.96 7.47
C ALA A 7 0.64 -0.80 6.98
N ASN A 8 0.74 -0.56 5.67
CA ASN A 8 1.90 -0.17 4.88
C ASN A 8 1.64 1.13 4.10
N SER A 9 0.38 1.54 3.93
CA SER A 9 0.03 2.89 3.49
C SER A 9 -1.20 3.45 4.22
N ALA A 10 -1.30 4.78 4.34
CA ALA A 10 -2.50 5.42 4.87
C ALA A 10 -3.66 5.40 3.85
N ASN A 11 -3.34 5.53 2.56
CA ASN A 11 -4.23 5.89 1.43
C ASN A 11 -5.66 5.31 1.41
N MET A 12 -5.87 4.06 1.83
CA MET A 12 -7.20 3.42 1.79
C MET A 12 -7.78 3.17 3.18
N LEU A 13 -6.94 2.81 4.14
CA LEU A 13 -7.36 2.54 5.51
C LEU A 13 -7.76 3.83 6.24
N LEU A 14 -7.21 4.99 5.86
CA LEU A 14 -7.50 6.28 6.48
C LEU A 14 -8.93 6.77 6.20
N GLU A 15 -9.47 6.52 5.00
CA GLU A 15 -10.86 6.87 4.69
C GLU A 15 -11.84 5.91 5.41
N LEU A 16 -11.48 4.63 5.55
CA LEU A 16 -12.26 3.70 6.38
C LEU A 16 -12.21 4.08 7.87
N ASP A 17 -11.06 4.55 8.38
CA ASP A 17 -10.92 5.03 9.74
C ASP A 17 -11.87 6.21 10.01
N ARG A 18 -11.85 7.23 9.14
CA ARG A 18 -12.77 8.39 9.21
C ARG A 18 -14.25 7.99 9.19
N LEU A 19 -14.63 7.00 8.39
CA LEU A 19 -16.02 6.52 8.29
C LEU A 19 -16.48 5.73 9.52
N PHE A 20 -15.56 5.06 10.24
CA PHE A 20 -15.91 4.12 11.30
C PHE A 20 -15.56 4.58 12.72
N ILE A 21 -14.66 5.54 12.91
CA ILE A 21 -14.10 5.89 14.23
C ILE A 21 -15.15 6.25 15.30
N ASN A 22 -16.26 6.88 14.90
CA ASN A 22 -17.35 7.24 15.82
C ASN A 22 -18.07 6.02 16.44
N ASN A 23 -17.96 4.85 15.80
CA ASN A 23 -18.64 3.60 16.19
C ASN A 23 -17.66 2.46 16.54
N ILE A 24 -16.41 2.54 16.07
CA ILE A 24 -15.43 1.46 16.12
C ILE A 24 -14.07 2.03 16.55
N ASN A 25 -13.51 1.49 17.64
CA ASN A 25 -12.13 1.77 18.03
C ASN A 25 -11.17 1.05 17.07
N ILE A 26 -10.54 1.81 16.20
CA ILE A 26 -9.57 1.33 15.22
C ILE A 26 -8.16 1.53 15.77
N ILE A 27 -7.43 0.42 15.90
CA ILE A 27 -6.04 0.36 16.33
C ILE A 27 -5.15 0.13 15.11
N TRP A 28 -4.35 1.14 14.78
CA TRP A 28 -3.41 1.10 13.67
C TRP A 28 -2.13 0.37 14.06
N VAL A 29 -1.68 -0.56 13.22
CA VAL A 29 -0.43 -1.30 13.38
C VAL A 29 0.46 -0.98 12.18
N VAL A 30 1.44 -0.11 12.40
CA VAL A 30 2.34 0.44 11.38
C VAL A 30 3.77 0.01 11.65
N HIS A 31 4.64 0.11 10.65
CA HIS A 31 5.98 -0.48 10.73
C HIS A 31 7.08 0.37 10.08
N THR A 32 6.75 1.58 9.65
CA THR A 32 7.70 2.59 9.19
C THR A 32 7.43 3.89 9.94
N ASP A 33 8.49 4.62 10.29
CA ASP A 33 8.40 5.91 10.96
C ASP A 33 7.72 6.97 10.05
N SER A 34 7.80 6.79 8.73
CA SER A 34 7.11 7.62 7.73
C SER A 34 5.59 7.48 7.87
N LEU A 35 5.05 6.26 7.84
CA LEU A 35 3.61 6.02 7.98
C LEU A 35 3.10 6.42 9.37
N TYR A 36 3.90 6.23 10.42
CA TYR A 36 3.57 6.70 11.77
C TYR A 36 3.39 8.24 11.81
N LYS A 37 4.31 8.98 11.21
CA LYS A 37 4.22 10.45 11.09
C LYS A 37 3.07 10.89 10.17
N GLU A 38 2.84 10.18 9.06
CA GLU A 38 1.76 10.43 8.11
C GLU A 38 0.38 10.34 8.78
N LEU A 39 0.11 9.28 9.56
CA LEU A 39 -1.16 9.12 10.26
C LEU A 39 -1.40 10.22 11.30
N ILE A 40 -0.36 10.62 12.06
CA ILE A 40 -0.46 11.73 13.02
C ILE A 40 -0.76 13.05 12.31
N ARG A 41 -0.10 13.32 11.17
CA ARG A 41 -0.37 14.52 10.33
C ARG A 41 -1.81 14.54 9.82
N HIS A 42 -2.42 13.38 9.61
CA HIS A 42 -3.82 13.23 9.19
C HIS A 42 -4.82 13.09 10.35
N GLY A 43 -4.40 13.38 11.59
CA GLY A 43 -5.29 13.47 12.77
C GLY A 43 -5.54 12.17 13.51
N VAL A 44 -4.79 11.09 13.25
CA VAL A 44 -4.94 9.82 13.99
C VAL A 44 -4.19 9.87 15.33
N ASP A 45 -4.88 9.54 16.41
CA ASP A 45 -4.36 9.61 17.78
C ASP A 45 -3.15 8.70 18.00
N ARG A 46 -2.10 9.24 18.65
CA ARG A 46 -0.87 8.49 18.97
C ARG A 46 -1.14 7.23 19.78
N GLU A 47 -2.15 7.23 20.64
CA GLU A 47 -2.53 6.07 21.46
C GLU A 47 -3.15 4.93 20.65
N ARG A 48 -3.81 5.25 19.54
CA ARG A 48 -4.40 4.28 18.62
C ARG A 48 -3.38 3.69 17.64
N ILE A 49 -2.25 4.36 17.41
CA ILE A 49 -1.18 3.88 16.55
C ILE A 49 -0.16 3.02 17.32
N LYS A 50 0.24 1.89 16.76
CA LYS A 50 1.27 0.98 17.29
C LYS A 50 2.37 0.83 16.24
N LEU A 51 3.48 1.52 16.45
CA LEU A 51 4.67 1.41 15.63
C LEU A 51 5.45 0.14 16.00
N ILE A 52 5.76 -0.66 14.98
CA ILE A 52 6.40 -1.96 15.08
C ILE A 52 7.65 -1.95 14.22
N HIS A 53 8.81 -1.70 14.84
CA HIS A 53 10.07 -1.70 14.12
C HIS A 53 10.41 -3.11 13.64
N LEU A 54 10.42 -3.31 12.31
CA LEU A 54 10.86 -4.58 11.70
C LEU A 54 12.34 -4.89 11.96
N ARG A 55 13.11 -3.89 12.43
CA ARG A 55 14.50 -4.05 12.88
C ARG A 55 14.58 -4.82 14.20
N PHE A 56 14.46 -6.14 14.07
CA PHE A 56 14.94 -7.15 15.02
C PHE A 56 14.34 -7.07 16.44
N PRO A 57 13.34 -7.89 16.77
CA PRO A 57 12.47 -7.65 17.92
C PRO A 57 12.76 -8.50 19.16
N PHE A 58 13.50 -9.61 19.03
CA PHE A 58 13.40 -10.73 19.97
C PHE A 58 14.03 -10.52 21.35
N ILE A 59 14.72 -9.41 21.59
CA ILE A 59 15.49 -9.19 22.83
C ILE A 59 15.32 -7.75 23.33
N ASN A 60 14.78 -7.63 24.54
CA ASN A 60 14.93 -6.47 25.41
C ASN A 60 16.27 -6.58 26.15
N GLY A 61 17.33 -6.05 25.57
CA GLY A 61 18.69 -6.17 26.12
C GLY A 61 19.73 -5.42 25.31
N PRO A 62 21.01 -5.43 25.76
CA PRO A 62 22.08 -4.66 25.16
C PRO A 62 22.23 -4.87 23.65
N LEU A 63 22.50 -3.76 22.95
CA LEU A 63 22.58 -3.67 21.49
C LEU A 63 23.55 -4.68 20.84
N PHE A 64 24.58 -5.11 21.59
CA PHE A 64 25.56 -6.12 21.17
C PHE A 64 25.00 -7.55 21.23
N ILE A 65 24.46 -7.98 22.38
CA ILE A 65 23.82 -9.31 22.56
C ILE A 65 22.70 -9.48 21.54
N LYS A 66 21.91 -8.42 21.35
CA LYS A 66 20.88 -8.33 20.32
C LYS A 66 21.43 -8.66 18.91
N LYS A 67 22.51 -8.00 18.46
CA LYS A 67 23.15 -8.27 17.15
C LYS A 67 23.60 -9.74 17.00
N ILE A 68 24.17 -10.35 18.04
CA ILE A 68 24.67 -11.74 17.98
C ILE A 68 23.51 -12.73 17.83
N MET A 69 22.53 -12.68 18.73
CA MET A 69 21.41 -13.62 18.70
C MET A 69 20.51 -13.42 17.47
N ASN A 70 20.41 -12.20 16.93
CA ASN A 70 19.73 -11.97 15.64
C ASN A 70 20.44 -12.68 14.47
N ARG A 71 21.78 -12.66 14.42
CA ARG A 71 22.55 -13.40 13.40
C ARG A 71 22.32 -14.90 13.51
N ILE A 72 22.35 -15.45 14.72
CA ILE A 72 22.06 -16.86 14.99
C ILE A 72 20.63 -17.21 14.56
N PHE A 73 19.63 -16.39 14.90
CA PHE A 73 18.23 -16.66 14.52
C PHE A 73 18.01 -16.57 12.99
N HIS A 74 18.64 -15.61 12.30
CA HIS A 74 18.62 -15.56 10.84
C HIS A 74 19.28 -16.80 10.21
N TYR A 75 20.43 -17.23 10.75
CA TYR A 75 21.17 -18.39 10.24
C TYR A 75 20.40 -19.70 10.44
N LEU A 76 19.72 -19.88 11.58
CA LEU A 76 18.98 -21.09 11.90
C LEU A 76 17.58 -21.17 11.27
N PHE A 77 16.89 -20.04 11.08
CA PHE A 77 15.48 -20.03 10.67
C PHE A 77 15.18 -19.29 9.36
N GLY A 78 16.07 -18.42 8.88
CA GLY A 78 15.85 -17.55 7.73
C GLY A 78 14.94 -16.35 8.03
N GLU A 79 15.07 -15.30 7.22
CA GLU A 79 14.41 -14.00 7.44
C GLU A 79 12.88 -14.08 7.45
N GLU A 80 12.27 -14.82 6.51
CA GLU A 80 10.80 -14.94 6.46
C GLU A 80 10.22 -15.56 7.73
N ARG A 81 10.79 -16.66 8.22
CA ARG A 81 10.28 -17.33 9.44
C ARG A 81 10.50 -16.46 10.67
N ALA A 82 11.61 -15.72 10.74
CA ALA A 82 11.87 -14.79 11.83
C ALA A 82 10.82 -13.66 11.87
N LEU A 83 10.48 -13.07 10.72
CA LEU A 83 9.41 -12.07 10.64
C LEU A 83 8.04 -12.68 10.98
N GLU A 84 7.77 -13.90 10.54
CA GLU A 84 6.52 -14.64 10.79
C GLU A 84 6.28 -14.90 12.28
N TYR A 85 7.27 -15.44 13.00
CA TYR A 85 7.22 -15.61 14.45
C TYR A 85 7.00 -14.29 15.20
N TYR A 86 7.61 -13.19 14.75
CA TYR A 86 7.39 -11.88 15.36
C TYR A 86 5.95 -11.39 15.17
N PHE A 87 5.41 -11.45 13.95
CA PHE A 87 4.02 -11.05 13.70
C PHE A 87 3.02 -11.93 14.45
N GLN A 88 3.32 -13.21 14.69
CA GLN A 88 2.49 -14.08 15.51
C GLN A 88 2.48 -13.65 17.00
N ASP A 89 3.60 -13.25 17.57
CA ASP A 89 3.65 -12.69 18.94
C ASP A 89 2.98 -11.31 19.04
N ILE A 90 3.13 -10.46 18.02
CA ILE A 90 2.40 -9.18 17.91
C ILE A 90 0.89 -9.44 17.91
N VAL A 91 0.40 -10.33 17.05
CA VAL A 91 -1.03 -10.67 16.96
C VAL A 91 -1.54 -11.26 18.28
N ARG A 92 -0.75 -12.12 18.94
CA ARG A 92 -1.06 -12.63 20.29
C ARG A 92 -1.19 -11.51 21.33
N LYS A 93 -0.28 -10.53 21.33
CA LYS A 93 -0.32 -9.35 22.23
C LYS A 93 -1.50 -8.44 21.94
N LEU A 94 -1.84 -8.22 20.67
CA LEU A 94 -3.00 -7.44 20.25
C LEU A 94 -4.31 -8.13 20.64
N ASN A 95 -4.42 -9.45 20.43
CA ASN A 95 -5.56 -10.25 20.88
C ASN A 95 -5.77 -10.11 22.40
N LYS A 96 -4.71 -10.31 23.21
CA LYS A 96 -4.81 -10.18 24.67
C LYS A 96 -5.17 -8.76 25.15
N LYS A 97 -4.73 -7.71 24.46
CA LYS A 97 -4.96 -6.31 24.88
C LYS A 97 -6.29 -5.73 24.39
N TYR A 98 -6.74 -6.09 23.17
CA TYR A 98 -7.82 -5.40 22.49
C TYR A 98 -9.01 -6.31 22.13
N SER A 99 -8.91 -7.63 22.25
CA SER A 99 -9.95 -8.60 21.83
C SER A 99 -10.62 -8.21 20.50
N PRO A 100 -9.84 -7.99 19.42
CA PRO A 100 -10.35 -7.40 18.19
C PRO A 100 -11.28 -8.37 17.49
N ILE A 101 -12.40 -7.86 16.96
CA ILE A 101 -13.36 -8.68 16.21
C ILE A 101 -12.94 -8.93 14.76
N PHE A 102 -11.98 -8.17 14.26
CA PHE A 102 -11.59 -8.15 12.85
C PHE A 102 -10.17 -7.61 12.66
N TYR A 103 -9.48 -8.11 11.65
CA TYR A 103 -8.21 -7.59 11.16
C TYR A 103 -8.31 -7.18 9.69
N LEU A 104 -7.73 -6.05 9.30
CA LEU A 104 -7.72 -5.53 7.92
C LEU A 104 -6.31 -5.12 7.49
N THR A 105 -5.88 -5.43 6.26
CA THR A 105 -4.48 -5.22 5.81
C THR A 105 -4.29 -4.82 4.34
N ASP A 106 -3.08 -4.32 4.02
CA ASP A 106 -2.77 -3.56 2.80
C ASP A 106 -1.40 -3.74 2.09
N THR A 107 -0.34 -4.51 2.41
CA THR A 107 0.05 -5.56 3.39
C THR A 107 -0.61 -6.95 3.29
N GLY A 108 -0.91 -7.38 2.05
CA GLY A 108 -1.35 -8.75 1.72
C GLY A 108 -0.36 -9.89 2.05
N LYS A 109 0.97 -9.71 1.96
CA LYS A 109 1.94 -10.80 2.25
C LYS A 109 2.20 -11.06 3.75
N ARG A 110 1.91 -10.12 4.66
CA ARG A 110 2.40 -10.25 6.05
C ARG A 110 1.42 -10.89 7.01
N LEU A 111 0.13 -10.53 6.96
CA LEU A 111 -0.88 -11.12 7.85
C LEU A 111 -1.42 -12.47 7.32
N SER A 112 -1.13 -12.81 6.07
CA SER A 112 -1.59 -14.03 5.39
C SER A 112 -1.14 -15.32 6.10
N LYS A 113 0.11 -15.40 6.53
CA LYS A 113 0.65 -16.58 7.22
C LYS A 113 0.30 -16.64 8.72
N ILE A 114 -0.16 -15.53 9.29
CA ILE A 114 -0.32 -15.37 10.74
C ILE A 114 -1.70 -15.85 11.18
N CYS A 115 -1.76 -16.68 12.22
CA CYS A 115 -3.02 -17.15 12.79
C CYS A 115 -3.63 -16.05 13.68
N THR A 116 -4.81 -15.56 13.29
CA THR A 116 -5.67 -14.68 14.08
C THR A 116 -6.80 -15.48 14.72
N ILE A 117 -7.28 -15.05 15.89
CA ILE A 117 -8.45 -15.67 16.55
C ILE A 117 -9.76 -15.23 15.85
N SER A 118 -9.73 -14.02 15.29
CA SER A 118 -10.85 -13.38 14.61
C SER A 118 -10.57 -13.27 13.10
N PRO A 119 -11.61 -13.11 12.25
CA PRO A 119 -11.43 -13.04 10.81
C PRO A 119 -10.48 -11.92 10.37
N LYS A 120 -9.68 -12.22 9.34
CA LYS A 120 -8.72 -11.31 8.73
C LYS A 120 -9.02 -11.09 7.25
N ALA A 121 -8.90 -9.84 6.82
CA ALA A 121 -9.20 -9.43 5.46
C ALA A 121 -8.07 -8.62 4.82
N THR A 122 -7.93 -8.75 3.50
CA THR A 122 -7.02 -7.94 2.68
C THR A 122 -7.83 -7.14 1.67
N ILE A 123 -7.42 -5.89 1.42
CA ILE A 123 -7.94 -5.10 0.29
C ILE A 123 -6.90 -5.11 -0.83
N LEU A 124 -7.33 -5.23 -2.09
CA LEU A 124 -6.46 -5.13 -3.26
C LEU A 124 -6.52 -3.72 -3.87
N HIS A 125 -5.38 -3.20 -4.34
CA HIS A 125 -5.17 -1.74 -4.52
C HIS A 125 -5.18 -1.24 -5.96
N SER A 126 -5.13 -2.14 -6.94
CA SER A 126 -4.91 -1.84 -8.36
C SER A 126 -5.51 -2.92 -9.25
N VAL A 127 -5.72 -2.64 -10.53
CA VAL A 127 -6.00 -3.67 -11.53
C VAL A 127 -4.74 -4.54 -11.72
N PRO A 128 -4.82 -5.88 -11.60
CA PRO A 128 -3.64 -6.73 -11.63
C PRO A 128 -3.14 -6.95 -13.06
N TYR A 129 -2.26 -6.05 -13.51
CA TYR A 129 -1.50 -6.21 -14.76
C TYR A 129 -0.32 -7.19 -14.57
N LYS A 130 0.60 -6.90 -13.63
CA LYS A 130 1.72 -7.79 -13.27
C LYS A 130 1.23 -8.93 -12.34
N HIS A 131 1.72 -10.16 -12.55
CA HIS A 131 1.31 -11.36 -11.78
C HIS A 131 1.38 -11.16 -10.26
N ASN A 132 2.42 -10.48 -9.75
CA ASN A 132 2.65 -10.30 -8.31
C ASN A 132 1.49 -9.61 -7.56
N HIS A 133 0.56 -8.93 -8.25
CA HIS A 133 -0.67 -8.39 -7.66
C HIS A 133 -1.78 -9.44 -7.40
N LEU A 134 -1.55 -10.68 -7.79
CA LEU A 134 -2.42 -11.85 -7.59
C LEU A 134 -1.70 -12.93 -6.75
N HIS A 135 -0.67 -12.59 -5.98
CA HIS A 135 0.10 -13.60 -5.23
C HIS A 135 -0.79 -14.44 -4.29
N SER A 136 -0.59 -15.76 -4.34
CA SER A 136 -1.27 -16.78 -3.52
C SER A 136 -1.41 -16.48 -2.03
N CYS A 137 -0.59 -15.60 -1.44
CA CYS A 137 -0.74 -15.17 -0.05
C CYS A 137 -2.09 -14.46 0.23
N HIS A 138 -2.74 -13.89 -0.79
CA HIS A 138 -4.09 -13.35 -0.68
C HIS A 138 -5.17 -14.42 -0.42
N LEU A 139 -4.90 -15.69 -0.74
CA LEU A 139 -5.85 -16.80 -0.55
C LEU A 139 -5.95 -17.26 0.91
N ASN A 140 -5.05 -16.78 1.79
CA ASN A 140 -5.04 -17.10 3.21
C ASN A 140 -5.91 -16.14 4.07
N TYR A 141 -6.72 -15.28 3.47
CA TYR A 141 -7.62 -14.35 4.16
C TYR A 141 -9.07 -14.79 4.06
N ASP A 142 -9.81 -14.70 5.15
CA ASP A 142 -11.23 -15.09 5.22
C ASP A 142 -12.09 -14.22 4.29
N ILE A 143 -11.72 -12.94 4.13
CA ILE A 143 -12.36 -12.00 3.21
C ILE A 143 -11.30 -11.34 2.31
N ILE A 144 -11.56 -11.29 1.01
CA ILE A 144 -10.72 -10.60 0.02
C ILE A 144 -11.56 -9.50 -0.62
N PHE A 145 -11.23 -8.25 -0.32
CA PHE A 145 -11.92 -7.07 -0.87
C PHE A 145 -11.29 -6.65 -2.21
N LEU A 146 -12.11 -6.62 -3.26
CA LEU A 146 -11.71 -6.49 -4.65
C LEU A 146 -12.24 -5.19 -5.29
N PRO A 147 -11.41 -4.46 -6.06
CA PRO A 147 -11.87 -3.27 -6.79
C PRO A 147 -12.88 -3.51 -7.91
N GLY A 148 -13.08 -4.74 -8.38
CA GLY A 148 -14.03 -5.02 -9.46
C GLY A 148 -14.13 -6.50 -9.85
N ASN A 149 -15.15 -6.81 -10.66
CA ASN A 149 -15.40 -8.17 -11.17
C ASN A 149 -14.22 -8.73 -11.99
N TYR A 150 -13.42 -7.88 -12.63
CA TYR A 150 -12.19 -8.27 -13.31
C TYR A 150 -11.23 -9.03 -12.37
N HIS A 151 -11.00 -8.51 -11.16
CA HIS A 151 -10.14 -9.16 -10.16
C HIS A 151 -10.68 -10.53 -9.74
N LYS A 152 -11.99 -10.64 -9.53
CA LYS A 152 -12.68 -11.89 -9.16
C LYS A 152 -12.56 -12.94 -10.26
N LYS A 153 -12.62 -12.53 -11.53
CA LYS A 153 -12.32 -13.38 -12.70
C LYS A 153 -10.84 -13.77 -12.77
N ARG A 154 -9.89 -12.82 -12.62
CA ARG A 154 -8.45 -13.09 -12.70
C ARG A 154 -7.95 -14.01 -11.57
N LEU A 155 -8.42 -13.83 -10.33
CA LEU A 155 -8.07 -14.72 -9.21
C LEU A 155 -8.49 -16.17 -9.49
N ARG A 156 -9.73 -16.38 -9.96
CA ARG A 156 -10.24 -17.71 -10.34
C ARG A 156 -9.50 -18.31 -11.54
N GLN A 157 -9.11 -17.50 -12.52
CA GLN A 157 -8.28 -17.94 -13.64
C GLN A 157 -6.86 -18.34 -13.23
N TYR A 158 -6.28 -17.67 -12.22
CA TYR A 158 -4.91 -17.95 -11.77
C TYR A 158 -4.82 -19.12 -10.79
N TYR A 159 -5.92 -19.41 -10.07
CA TYR A 159 -6.01 -20.49 -9.10
C TYR A 159 -7.29 -21.33 -9.32
N PRO A 160 -7.38 -22.07 -10.44
CA PRO A 160 -8.57 -22.87 -10.76
C PRO A 160 -8.86 -23.95 -9.70
N GLU A 161 -7.82 -24.63 -9.21
CA GLU A 161 -7.92 -25.69 -8.21
C GLU A 161 -8.21 -25.19 -6.78
N PHE A 162 -8.23 -23.87 -6.56
CA PHE A 162 -8.40 -23.32 -5.22
C PHE A 162 -9.88 -23.18 -4.87
N ASN A 163 -10.32 -23.88 -3.81
CA ASN A 163 -11.70 -23.81 -3.35
C ASN A 163 -12.01 -22.47 -2.64
N PHE A 164 -12.42 -21.48 -3.43
CA PHE A 164 -12.91 -20.18 -2.97
C PHE A 164 -14.19 -20.23 -2.12
N SER A 165 -14.82 -21.39 -1.88
CA SER A 165 -15.97 -21.46 -0.95
C SER A 165 -15.60 -21.12 0.50
N LYS A 166 -14.31 -21.12 0.83
CA LYS A 166 -13.77 -20.75 2.15
C LYS A 166 -13.40 -19.26 2.26
N ASN A 167 -13.52 -18.48 1.18
CA ASN A 167 -13.05 -17.09 1.13
C ASN A 167 -14.12 -16.17 0.55
N GLN A 168 -14.52 -15.16 1.32
CA GLN A 168 -15.53 -14.20 0.89
C GLN A 168 -14.91 -13.18 -0.10
N LEU A 169 -15.16 -13.37 -1.40
CA LEU A 169 -14.65 -12.52 -2.48
C LEU A 169 -15.56 -11.31 -2.74
N GLU A 170 -15.41 -10.25 -1.97
CA GLU A 170 -16.29 -9.08 -2.06
C GLU A 170 -15.85 -8.03 -3.08
N ILE A 171 -16.81 -7.39 -3.75
CA ILE A 171 -16.55 -6.29 -4.70
C ILE A 171 -16.91 -4.97 -4.02
N ILE A 172 -15.91 -4.12 -3.73
CA ILE A 172 -16.11 -2.85 -3.00
C ILE A 172 -15.68 -1.60 -3.78
N GLY A 173 -15.24 -1.75 -5.03
CA GLY A 173 -14.65 -0.66 -5.80
C GLY A 173 -13.24 -0.28 -5.33
N ASN A 174 -12.63 0.73 -5.96
CA ASN A 174 -11.32 1.21 -5.55
C ASN A 174 -11.46 2.35 -4.53
N LEU A 175 -11.18 2.08 -3.26
CA LEU A 175 -11.28 3.07 -2.18
C LEU A 175 -10.42 4.33 -2.44
N LYS A 176 -9.30 4.22 -3.16
CA LYS A 176 -8.47 5.40 -3.54
C LYS A 176 -9.18 6.36 -4.49
N LEU A 177 -10.19 5.88 -5.22
CA LEU A 177 -11.01 6.70 -6.13
C LEU A 177 -12.25 7.27 -5.43
N SER A 178 -12.63 6.77 -4.25
CA SER A 178 -13.81 7.25 -3.51
C SER A 178 -13.80 8.76 -3.27
N PRO A 179 -12.70 9.41 -2.83
CA PRO A 179 -12.66 10.87 -2.70
C PRO A 179 -12.89 11.64 -4.01
N PHE A 180 -12.48 11.08 -5.15
CA PHE A 180 -12.62 11.68 -6.48
C PHE A 180 -14.01 11.43 -7.10
N ILE A 181 -14.64 10.30 -6.80
CA ILE A 181 -15.98 9.96 -7.27
C ILE A 181 -17.05 10.73 -6.46
N ASN A 182 -16.83 10.86 -5.15
CA ASN A 182 -17.76 11.57 -4.26
C ASN A 182 -17.70 13.11 -4.47
N LYS A 183 -16.50 13.65 -4.76
CA LYS A 183 -16.35 15.02 -5.28
C LYS A 183 -16.67 15.04 -6.78
N LYS A 184 -17.97 15.00 -7.11
CA LYS A 184 -18.51 14.96 -8.49
C LYS A 184 -17.94 16.03 -9.44
N THR A 185 -17.48 17.16 -8.91
CA THR A 185 -16.71 18.16 -9.62
C THR A 185 -15.27 18.18 -9.08
N LEU A 186 -14.30 18.16 -10.00
CA LEU A 186 -13.05 18.88 -9.76
C LEU A 186 -13.44 20.35 -9.56
N ASP A 187 -13.14 20.90 -8.40
CA ASP A 187 -13.21 22.34 -8.20
C ASP A 187 -12.19 22.99 -9.16
N ASN A 188 -12.70 23.84 -10.05
CA ASN A 188 -11.86 24.48 -11.06
C ASN A 188 -10.89 25.46 -10.42
N ASP A 189 -11.23 26.07 -9.28
CA ASP A 189 -10.36 27.01 -8.59
C ASP A 189 -9.22 26.26 -7.90
N SER A 190 -9.54 25.17 -7.18
CA SER A 190 -8.53 24.20 -6.70
C SER A 190 -7.65 23.66 -7.82
N ARG A 191 -8.18 23.43 -9.04
CA ARG A 191 -7.37 23.01 -10.20
C ARG A 191 -6.42 24.12 -10.64
N HIS A 192 -6.90 25.36 -10.78
CA HIS A 192 -6.07 26.50 -11.17
C HIS A 192 -4.93 26.69 -10.19
N GLN A 193 -5.27 26.82 -8.90
CA GLN A 193 -4.32 26.97 -7.80
C GLN A 193 -3.29 25.83 -7.74
N LEU A 194 -3.71 24.57 -7.98
CA LEU A 194 -2.80 23.42 -7.98
C LEU A 194 -1.81 23.50 -9.16
N LEU A 195 -2.27 23.81 -10.37
CA LEU A 195 -1.39 23.93 -11.54
C LEU A 195 -0.44 25.12 -11.40
N GLU A 196 -0.93 26.27 -10.96
CA GLU A 196 -0.12 27.46 -10.66
C GLU A 196 0.92 27.18 -9.56
N SER A 197 0.58 26.38 -8.53
CA SER A 197 1.52 25.96 -7.48
C SER A 197 2.65 25.06 -7.98
N TYR A 198 2.52 24.47 -9.17
CA TYR A 198 3.56 23.73 -9.88
C TYR A 198 4.22 24.55 -11.01
N GLY A 199 3.90 25.85 -11.14
CA GLY A 199 4.41 26.71 -12.22
C GLY A 199 3.78 26.43 -13.60
N LEU A 200 2.66 25.70 -13.65
CA LEU A 200 2.00 25.27 -14.87
C LEU A 200 0.87 26.22 -15.27
N ASN A 201 0.65 26.41 -16.57
CA ASN A 201 -0.41 27.30 -17.06
C ASN A 201 -1.77 26.59 -16.96
N PRO A 202 -2.72 27.03 -16.11
CA PRO A 202 -3.93 26.26 -15.86
C PRO A 202 -4.87 26.13 -17.06
N ASN A 203 -4.73 27.03 -18.04
CA ASN A 203 -5.49 27.05 -19.30
C ASN A 203 -4.94 26.05 -20.34
N TRP A 204 -3.70 25.57 -20.18
CA TRP A 204 -3.09 24.60 -21.08
C TRP A 204 -3.50 23.16 -20.72
N PRO A 205 -3.72 22.26 -21.68
CA PRO A 205 -3.99 20.85 -21.37
C PRO A 205 -2.79 20.21 -20.68
N LEU A 206 -3.03 19.23 -19.79
CA LEU A 206 -1.98 18.55 -19.03
C LEU A 206 -1.68 17.16 -19.61
N VAL A 207 -0.42 16.94 -19.97
CA VAL A 207 0.17 15.61 -20.15
C VAL A 207 0.76 15.14 -18.82
N LEU A 208 0.36 13.95 -18.38
CA LEU A 208 0.98 13.28 -17.23
C LEU A 208 1.75 12.05 -17.72
N TYR A 209 3.07 12.10 -17.61
CA TYR A 209 3.95 10.97 -17.89
C TYR A 209 4.35 10.27 -16.58
N ALA A 210 4.16 8.95 -16.50
CA ALA A 210 4.34 8.18 -15.26
C ALA A 210 4.88 6.76 -15.54
N PRO A 211 6.16 6.64 -15.96
CA PRO A 211 6.78 5.34 -16.23
C PRO A 211 6.82 4.47 -14.97
N THR A 212 6.70 3.15 -15.12
CA THR A 212 6.92 2.24 -13.98
C THR A 212 8.41 2.07 -13.73
N TYR A 213 8.82 2.01 -12.46
CA TYR A 213 10.20 1.67 -12.09
C TYR A 213 10.64 0.36 -12.78
N ASN A 214 11.82 0.40 -13.41
CA ASN A 214 12.35 -0.65 -14.29
C ASN A 214 11.31 -1.13 -15.31
N ALA A 215 10.79 -0.19 -16.11
CA ALA A 215 10.06 -0.49 -17.34
C ALA A 215 11.00 -0.97 -18.46
N PHE A 216 12.23 -0.45 -18.46
CA PHE A 216 13.30 -0.70 -19.42
C PHE A 216 14.60 -1.04 -18.67
N GLU A 217 15.69 -1.34 -19.39
CA GLU A 217 16.96 -1.75 -18.77
C GLU A 217 17.72 -0.55 -18.16
N GLU A 218 18.74 -0.83 -17.33
CA GLU A 218 19.71 0.17 -16.79
C GLU A 218 19.12 1.50 -16.24
N ASP A 219 18.00 1.39 -15.50
CA ASP A 219 17.22 2.53 -14.95
C ASP A 219 16.66 3.51 -16.02
N ASN A 220 16.59 3.10 -17.29
CA ASN A 220 15.98 3.87 -18.38
C ASN A 220 14.47 4.10 -18.16
N PHE A 221 13.99 5.28 -18.55
CA PHE A 221 12.56 5.63 -18.56
C PHE A 221 11.92 5.57 -19.96
N PHE A 222 12.70 5.56 -21.03
CA PHE A 222 12.23 5.21 -22.39
C PHE A 222 12.80 3.86 -22.87
N PRO A 223 12.20 3.19 -23.87
CA PRO A 223 12.78 2.00 -24.49
C PRO A 223 14.14 2.29 -25.12
N ASP A 224 15.02 1.29 -25.19
CA ASP A 224 16.43 1.47 -25.60
C ASP A 224 16.62 1.81 -27.10
N GLU A 225 15.55 1.72 -27.88
CA GLU A 225 15.43 2.29 -29.23
C GLU A 225 15.53 3.83 -29.22
N PHE A 226 15.08 4.47 -28.13
CA PHE A 226 15.12 5.92 -27.88
C PHE A 226 16.42 6.32 -27.17
N LYS A 227 17.57 5.99 -27.80
CA LYS A 227 18.90 6.40 -27.33
C LYS A 227 18.97 7.92 -27.15
N GLY A 228 19.62 8.35 -26.06
CA GLY A 228 19.58 9.74 -25.62
C GLY A 228 18.25 10.07 -24.95
N GLN A 229 17.92 9.38 -23.85
CA GLN A 229 16.60 9.50 -23.20
C GLN A 229 16.34 10.88 -22.60
N TYR A 230 17.39 11.64 -22.25
CA TYR A 230 17.26 13.00 -21.72
C TYR A 230 17.02 14.00 -22.86
N GLU A 231 17.77 13.86 -23.94
CA GLU A 231 17.64 14.62 -25.18
C GLU A 231 16.25 14.39 -25.81
N LYS A 232 15.77 13.14 -25.80
CA LYS A 232 14.40 12.78 -26.25
C LYS A 232 13.31 13.29 -25.31
N LEU A 233 13.61 13.47 -24.02
CA LEU A 233 12.69 14.09 -23.07
C LEU A 233 12.63 15.61 -23.25
N GLU A 234 13.77 16.24 -23.57
CA GLU A 234 13.91 17.66 -23.89
C GLU A 234 13.18 17.98 -25.21
N GLU A 235 13.43 17.25 -26.29
CA GLU A 235 12.67 17.32 -27.55
C GLU A 235 11.15 17.21 -27.34
N TYR A 236 10.73 16.31 -26.43
CA TYR A 236 9.31 16.12 -26.10
C TYR A 236 8.73 17.26 -25.25
N ALA A 237 9.51 17.81 -24.32
CA ALA A 237 9.12 18.97 -23.51
C ALA A 237 9.00 20.24 -24.37
N GLU A 238 9.99 20.53 -25.22
CA GLU A 238 9.94 21.62 -26.21
C GLU A 238 8.74 21.48 -27.14
N PHE A 239 8.47 20.27 -27.63
CA PHE A 239 7.30 19.98 -28.46
C PHE A 239 5.99 20.29 -27.72
N LEU A 240 5.86 19.90 -26.46
CA LEU A 240 4.66 20.16 -25.67
C LEU A 240 4.50 21.66 -25.35
N GLU A 241 5.56 22.36 -24.95
CA GLU A 241 5.51 23.81 -24.69
C GLU A 241 5.14 24.60 -25.94
N LYS A 242 5.78 24.31 -27.08
CA LYS A 242 5.49 24.92 -28.39
C LYS A 242 4.03 24.72 -28.83
N ASN A 243 3.42 23.59 -28.45
CA ASN A 243 2.01 23.30 -28.71
C ASN A 243 1.07 23.72 -27.56
N LYS A 244 1.56 24.43 -26.54
CA LYS A 244 0.81 24.92 -25.37
C LYS A 244 0.19 23.83 -24.51
N PHE A 245 0.99 22.81 -24.17
CA PHE A 245 0.67 21.77 -23.19
C PHE A 245 1.55 21.90 -21.95
N ASN A 246 0.98 21.60 -20.78
CA ASN A 246 1.75 21.35 -19.57
C ASN A 246 2.27 19.91 -19.57
N LEU A 247 3.45 19.68 -19.00
CA LEU A 247 3.98 18.35 -18.72
C LEU A 247 4.21 18.18 -17.21
N ILE A 248 3.65 17.12 -16.63
CA ILE A 248 4.10 16.59 -15.33
C ILE A 248 4.72 15.23 -15.58
N ILE A 249 5.93 15.03 -15.05
CA ILE A 249 6.60 13.72 -15.04
C ILE A 249 6.61 13.19 -13.61
N LYS A 250 6.23 11.92 -13.46
CA LYS A 250 6.19 11.22 -12.18
C LYS A 250 7.07 9.97 -12.22
N PHE A 251 8.36 10.20 -12.02
CA PHE A 251 9.35 9.14 -11.84
C PHE A 251 9.17 8.39 -10.51
N HIS A 252 9.90 7.29 -10.36
CA HIS A 252 10.01 6.56 -9.11
C HIS A 252 11.07 7.18 -8.21
N HIS A 253 10.91 7.14 -6.88
CA HIS A 253 11.77 7.77 -5.86
C HIS A 253 13.25 7.29 -5.77
N LYS A 254 13.75 6.64 -6.81
CA LYS A 254 15.14 6.18 -6.98
C LYS A 254 15.77 6.64 -8.30
N MET A 255 14.96 7.19 -9.19
CA MET A 255 15.34 8.02 -10.33
C MET A 255 15.30 9.47 -9.83
#